data_AF-A0A0S8AYF7-F1
#
_entry.id   AF-A0A0S8AYF7-F1
#
_cell.length_a   1.000
_cell.length_b   1.000
_cell.length_c   1.000
_cell.angle_alpha   90.00
_cell.angle_beta   90.00
_cell.angle_gamma   90.00
#
_symmetry.space_group_name_H-M   'P 1'
#
loop_
_entity.id
_entity.type
_entity.pdbx_description
1 polymer ?
#
loop_
_entity_poly.entity_id
_entity_poly.type
_entity_poly.pdbx_seq_one_letter_code
_entity_poly.pdbx_strand_id
1 'polypeptide(L)'
;MIISIEPNKTNPTGKIPYLIHAENTSLTIDLETTFHIPVHIHSNGKEMYNAELCGFRVEADSPEELSLLVDRLLRGLVNMARLPTYIFIARRSRQMYPVYTVGDEVFATTPGGPVFRHVELAKVRDFLSDYLHAVGELGTPGKSDTLHVRGVNMGTLGLIRPIFYLKKRPSSGGDNEFWAPVFLADDGQSIYTYAASGKREVDLAGGYEALLLRTQVAQALMADKRLNENFDLRPDRLLPDYWAQVRATLKPAPTKLVYGNQSLTVYRNGRGIVAVEHRRDEDRYSLYIGQDIDDLRDRTAYDFVRRGLIDQIEEIEIEEVM
;
A
#
# COMPACT_ATOMS: atom_id res chain seq x y z
N MET A 1 11.64 23.93 -11.64
CA MET A 1 10.26 23.58 -12.02
C MET A 1 9.67 24.72 -12.80
N ILE A 2 9.04 24.40 -13.91
CA ILE A 2 8.16 25.31 -14.66
C ILE A 2 6.75 24.88 -14.31
N ILE A 3 5.90 25.82 -13.89
CA ILE A 3 4.51 25.55 -13.54
C ILE A 3 3.61 26.42 -14.40
N SER A 4 2.61 25.80 -15.02
CA SER A 4 1.52 26.47 -15.69
C SER A 4 0.18 25.88 -15.26
N ILE A 5 -0.87 26.69 -15.32
CA ILE A 5 -2.24 26.24 -15.08
C ILE A 5 -3.04 26.49 -16.36
N GLU A 6 -3.77 25.47 -16.82
CA GLU A 6 -4.62 25.58 -18.00
C GLU A 6 -6.04 25.06 -17.73
N PRO A 7 -7.05 25.60 -18.42
CA PRO A 7 -8.40 25.06 -18.37
C PRO A 7 -8.41 23.61 -18.82
N ASN A 8 -9.08 22.75 -18.06
CA ASN A 8 -9.28 21.36 -18.41
C ASN A 8 -10.28 21.25 -19.57
N LYS A 9 -9.75 21.15 -20.80
CA LYS A 9 -10.55 21.07 -22.03
C LYS A 9 -11.45 19.84 -22.09
N THR A 10 -11.12 18.78 -21.34
CA THR A 10 -11.93 17.55 -21.29
C THR A 10 -13.07 17.63 -20.28
N ASN A 11 -13.01 18.55 -19.31
CA ASN A 11 -14.04 18.70 -18.27
C ASN A 11 -14.21 20.16 -17.78
N PRO A 12 -14.55 21.11 -18.67
CA PRO A 12 -14.48 22.54 -18.37
C PRO A 12 -15.53 23.05 -17.35
N THR A 13 -16.61 22.30 -17.11
CA THR A 13 -17.67 22.64 -16.13
C THR A 13 -17.77 21.64 -14.98
N GLY A 14 -16.82 20.70 -14.89
CA GLY A 14 -16.84 19.64 -13.89
C GLY A 14 -16.15 20.01 -12.59
N LYS A 15 -16.01 19.00 -11.72
CA LYS A 15 -15.29 19.09 -10.44
C LYS A 15 -13.78 19.35 -10.60
N ILE A 16 -13.25 19.32 -11.83
CA ILE A 16 -11.83 19.52 -12.16
C ILE A 16 -11.72 20.51 -13.34
N PRO A 17 -11.98 21.80 -13.13
CA PRO A 17 -11.97 22.84 -14.17
C PRO A 17 -10.59 23.17 -14.74
N TYR A 18 -9.49 22.89 -14.02
CA TYR A 18 -8.13 23.23 -14.41
C TYR A 18 -7.19 22.05 -14.17
N LEU A 19 -6.09 22.03 -14.92
CA LEU A 19 -4.94 21.18 -14.68
C LEU A 19 -3.70 22.05 -14.48
N ILE A 20 -2.93 21.74 -13.44
CA ILE A 20 -1.59 22.30 -13.26
C ILE A 20 -0.59 21.37 -13.92
N HIS A 21 0.19 21.92 -14.85
CA HIS A 21 1.33 21.26 -15.46
C HIS A 21 2.59 21.69 -14.72
N ALA A 22 3.22 20.75 -14.03
CA ALA A 22 4.50 20.98 -13.37
C ALA A 22 5.59 20.19 -14.08
N GLU A 23 6.47 20.88 -14.79
CA GLU A 23 7.63 20.28 -15.46
C GLU A 23 8.86 20.39 -14.56
N ASN A 24 9.46 19.25 -14.24
CA ASN A 24 10.68 19.23 -13.46
C ASN A 24 11.91 19.49 -14.33
N THR A 25 12.39 20.73 -14.29
CA THR A 25 13.55 21.16 -15.08
C THR A 25 14.90 21.07 -14.36
N SER A 26 14.92 20.89 -13.03
CA SER A 26 16.17 20.95 -12.26
C SER A 26 16.09 20.48 -10.80
N LEU A 27 14.90 20.22 -10.25
CA LEU A 27 14.73 20.00 -8.81
C LEU A 27 14.87 18.54 -8.41
N THR A 28 14.60 17.61 -9.31
CA THR A 28 14.76 16.18 -9.06
C THR A 28 15.64 15.51 -10.09
N ILE A 29 16.12 14.31 -9.78
CA ILE A 29 16.95 13.54 -10.70
C ILE A 29 16.22 13.16 -12.00
N ASP A 30 14.90 12.98 -11.93
CA ASP A 30 14.04 12.69 -13.08
C ASP A 30 13.65 14.00 -13.80
N LEU A 31 14.63 14.58 -14.51
CA LEU A 31 14.44 15.78 -15.34
C LEU A 31 13.40 15.52 -16.43
N GLU A 32 12.71 16.58 -16.88
CA GLU A 32 11.70 16.57 -17.95
C GLU A 32 10.42 15.77 -17.60
N THR A 33 10.31 15.26 -16.38
CA THR A 33 9.06 14.67 -15.89
C THR A 33 8.00 15.75 -15.76
N THR A 34 6.84 15.53 -16.39
CA THR A 34 5.69 16.42 -16.33
C THR A 34 4.59 15.80 -15.48
N PHE A 35 4.11 16.57 -14.50
CA PHE A 35 2.99 16.21 -13.65
C PHE A 35 1.72 16.95 -14.09
N HIS A 36 0.59 16.24 -14.11
CA HIS A 36 -0.74 16.75 -14.40
C HIS A 36 -1.58 16.74 -13.12
N ILE A 37 -1.51 17.81 -12.35
CA ILE A 37 -2.15 17.91 -11.04
C ILE A 37 -3.58 18.44 -11.21
N PRO A 38 -4.62 17.68 -10.79
CA PRO A 38 -6.00 18.13 -10.90
C PRO A 38 -6.30 19.26 -9.91
N VAL A 39 -6.98 20.30 -10.39
CA VAL A 39 -7.47 21.40 -9.56
C VAL A 39 -8.97 21.26 -9.37
N HIS A 40 -9.42 21.27 -8.12
CA HIS A 40 -10.82 21.17 -7.76
C HIS A 40 -11.39 22.52 -7.32
N ILE A 41 -12.68 22.78 -7.63
CA ILE A 41 -13.44 23.90 -7.07
C ILE A 41 -14.34 23.41 -5.93
N HIS A 42 -14.44 24.21 -4.88
CA HIS A 42 -15.53 24.15 -3.92
C HIS A 42 -15.99 25.57 -3.56
N SER A 43 -17.21 25.70 -3.03
CA SER A 43 -17.79 26.99 -2.62
C SER A 43 -18.31 26.91 -1.20
N ASN A 44 -17.71 27.72 -0.31
CA ASN A 44 -18.17 27.95 1.06
C ASN A 44 -18.47 29.45 1.25
N GLY A 45 -19.31 30.01 0.37
CA GLY A 45 -19.61 31.46 0.33
C GLY A 45 -18.66 32.28 -0.55
N LYS A 46 -17.49 31.73 -0.90
CA LYS A 46 -16.58 32.20 -1.94
C LYS A 46 -16.08 30.98 -2.71
N GLU A 47 -15.90 31.12 -4.03
CA GLU A 47 -15.29 30.10 -4.86
C GLU A 47 -13.81 29.95 -4.49
N MET A 48 -13.37 28.70 -4.25
CA MET A 48 -12.02 28.37 -3.86
C MET A 48 -11.48 27.25 -4.73
N TYR A 49 -10.25 27.41 -5.19
CA TYR A 49 -9.51 26.42 -5.95
C TYR A 49 -8.58 25.66 -5.01
N ASN A 50 -8.49 24.34 -5.18
CA ASN A 50 -7.58 23.52 -4.39
C ASN A 50 -6.91 22.45 -5.23
N ALA A 51 -5.68 22.12 -4.85
CA ALA A 51 -4.92 21.01 -5.39
C ALA A 51 -4.36 20.18 -4.22
N GLU A 52 -4.33 18.87 -4.39
CA GLU A 52 -3.76 17.94 -3.42
C GLU A 52 -2.54 17.25 -4.02
N LEU A 53 -1.39 17.37 -3.35
CA LEU A 53 -0.12 16.82 -3.78
C LEU A 53 0.48 16.03 -2.63
N CYS A 54 0.70 14.73 -2.81
CA CYS A 54 1.25 13.85 -1.78
C CYS A 54 0.45 13.91 -0.46
N GLY A 55 -0.86 14.16 -0.52
CA GLY A 55 -1.74 14.32 0.63
C GLY A 55 -1.79 15.73 1.23
N PHE A 56 -0.90 16.63 0.81
CA PHE A 56 -0.89 18.02 1.25
C PHE A 56 -1.81 18.84 0.34
N ARG A 57 -2.71 19.60 0.96
CA ARG A 57 -3.68 20.46 0.26
C ARG A 57 -3.22 21.91 0.29
N VAL A 58 -3.24 22.54 -0.87
CA VAL A 58 -3.13 24.00 -1.02
C VAL A 58 -4.42 24.54 -1.58
N GLU A 59 -4.81 25.73 -1.11
CA GLU A 59 -6.04 26.39 -1.53
C GLU A 59 -5.78 27.87 -1.79
N ALA A 60 -6.43 28.41 -2.80
CA ALA A 60 -6.36 29.81 -3.18
C ALA A 60 -7.69 30.29 -3.74
N ASP A 61 -7.86 31.60 -3.82
CA ASP A 61 -9.05 32.22 -4.40
C ASP A 61 -8.95 32.44 -5.92
N SER A 62 -7.77 32.23 -6.49
CA SER A 62 -7.50 32.34 -7.92
C SER A 62 -6.59 31.20 -8.41
N PRO A 63 -6.75 30.77 -9.68
CA PRO A 63 -5.87 29.77 -10.30
C PRO A 63 -4.38 30.19 -10.29
N GLU A 64 -4.09 31.47 -10.47
CA GLU A 64 -2.72 32.01 -10.50
C GLU A 64 -2.05 31.90 -9.14
N GLU A 65 -2.73 32.30 -8.05
CA GLU A 65 -2.20 32.13 -6.70
C GLU A 65 -2.01 30.65 -6.36
N LEU A 66 -2.95 29.79 -6.76
CA LEU A 66 -2.84 28.35 -6.55
C LEU A 66 -1.54 27.80 -7.18
N SER A 67 -1.18 28.24 -8.40
CA SER A 67 0.04 27.79 -9.07
C SER A 67 1.32 28.12 -8.29
N LEU A 68 1.37 29.29 -7.64
CA LEU A 68 2.48 29.70 -6.78
C LEU A 68 2.57 28.86 -5.50
N LEU A 69 1.42 28.56 -4.87
CA LEU A 69 1.36 27.69 -3.71
C LEU A 69 1.78 26.27 -4.04
N VAL A 70 1.38 25.77 -5.22
CA VAL A 70 1.81 24.46 -5.73
C VAL A 70 3.32 24.42 -5.96
N ASP A 71 3.93 25.42 -6.59
CA ASP A 71 5.40 25.48 -6.76
C ASP A 71 6.11 25.43 -5.40
N ARG A 72 5.62 26.21 -4.44
CA ARG A 72 6.19 26.24 -3.08
C ARG A 72 6.08 24.89 -2.39
N LEU A 73 4.92 24.24 -2.47
CA LEU A 73 4.68 22.93 -1.89
C LEU A 73 5.58 21.87 -2.55
N LEU A 74 5.64 21.83 -3.88
CA LEU A 74 6.49 20.89 -4.62
C LEU A 74 7.96 21.03 -4.21
N ARG A 75 8.47 22.26 -4.14
CA ARG A 75 9.85 22.52 -3.67
C ARG A 75 10.07 22.05 -2.23
N GLY A 76 9.07 22.21 -1.36
CA GLY A 76 9.12 21.71 0.01
C GLY A 76 9.04 20.19 0.14
N LEU A 77 8.39 19.52 -0.81
CA LEU A 77 8.31 18.05 -0.87
C LEU A 77 9.57 17.41 -1.43
N VAL A 78 10.39 18.15 -2.20
CA VAL A 78 11.64 17.61 -2.74
C VAL A 78 12.66 17.41 -1.62
N ASN A 79 13.13 16.17 -1.48
CA ASN A 79 14.22 15.81 -0.58
C ASN A 79 15.25 14.97 -1.33
N MET A 80 16.54 15.25 -1.14
CA MET A 80 17.63 14.59 -1.89
C MET A 80 17.39 14.53 -3.41
N ALA A 81 16.88 15.63 -3.98
CA ALA A 81 16.51 15.72 -5.40
C ALA A 81 15.48 14.65 -5.84
N ARG A 82 14.50 14.33 -4.99
CA ARG A 82 13.43 13.37 -5.27
C ARG A 82 12.10 13.79 -4.67
N LEU A 83 11.02 13.38 -5.32
CA LEU A 83 9.67 13.45 -4.77
C LEU A 83 9.34 12.18 -3.95
N PRO A 84 8.37 12.26 -3.03
CA PRO A 84 7.94 11.11 -2.24
C PRO A 84 7.34 10.00 -3.12
N THR A 85 7.68 8.75 -2.85
CA THR A 85 7.06 7.56 -3.48
C THR A 85 5.89 7.05 -2.66
N TYR A 86 5.96 7.22 -1.33
CA TYR A 86 4.89 6.88 -0.39
C TYR A 86 4.67 7.99 0.60
N ILE A 87 3.50 7.98 1.22
CA ILE A 87 3.14 8.82 2.35
C ILE A 87 2.69 7.91 3.50
N PHE A 88 3.31 8.07 4.67
CA PHE A 88 2.79 7.53 5.91
C PHE A 88 1.85 8.53 6.57
N ILE A 89 0.69 8.04 7.03
CA ILE A 89 -0.39 8.85 7.56
C ILE A 89 -0.70 8.39 8.97
N ALA A 90 -0.46 9.27 9.94
CA ALA A 90 -0.90 9.12 11.31
C ALA A 90 -2.36 9.59 11.41
N ARG A 91 -3.32 8.67 11.33
CA ARG A 91 -4.75 9.03 11.18
C ARG A 91 -5.31 9.92 12.29
N ARG A 92 -4.90 9.72 13.54
CA ARG A 92 -5.40 10.49 14.69
C ARG A 92 -4.86 11.91 14.70
N SER A 93 -3.54 12.08 14.56
CA SER A 93 -2.92 13.41 14.51
C SER A 93 -3.09 14.10 13.14
N ARG A 94 -3.56 13.36 12.12
CA ARG A 94 -3.65 13.78 10.71
C ARG A 94 -2.32 14.23 10.11
N GLN A 95 -1.21 13.86 10.74
CA GLN A 95 0.12 14.16 10.24
C GLN A 95 0.49 13.20 9.11
N MET A 96 1.26 13.74 8.18
CA MET A 96 1.73 13.04 7.00
C MET A 96 3.25 13.09 6.96
N TYR A 97 3.84 11.95 6.63
CA TYR A 97 5.28 11.76 6.62
C TYR A 97 5.69 11.28 5.22
N PRO A 98 6.29 12.16 4.42
CA PRO A 98 6.83 11.79 3.12
C PRO A 98 7.87 10.69 3.22
N VAL A 99 7.78 9.70 2.34
CA VAL A 99 8.71 8.59 2.22
C VAL A 99 9.31 8.60 0.83
N TYR A 100 10.63 8.58 0.78
CA TYR A 100 11.42 8.70 -0.44
C TYR A 100 12.13 7.39 -0.72
N THR A 101 12.40 7.11 -1.99
CA THR A 101 13.16 5.93 -2.44
C THR A 101 14.49 6.38 -3.04
N VAL A 102 15.62 5.87 -2.55
CA VAL A 102 16.97 6.14 -3.07
C VAL A 102 17.72 4.83 -3.22
N GLY A 103 17.99 4.43 -4.46
CA GLY A 103 18.51 3.09 -4.75
C GLY A 103 17.52 2.04 -4.23
N ASP A 104 18.01 1.12 -3.42
CA ASP A 104 17.23 0.01 -2.87
C ASP A 104 16.60 0.35 -1.50
N GLU A 105 16.86 1.55 -0.98
CA GLU A 105 16.40 1.97 0.33
C GLU A 105 15.23 2.93 0.21
N VAL A 106 14.33 2.81 1.18
CA VAL A 106 13.33 3.84 1.47
C VAL A 106 13.70 4.58 2.74
N PHE A 107 13.32 5.85 2.84
CA PHE A 107 13.49 6.61 4.07
C PHE A 107 12.37 7.61 4.30
N ALA A 108 12.11 7.89 5.57
CA ALA A 108 11.20 8.92 6.03
C ALA A 108 11.94 9.88 6.97
N THR A 109 11.58 11.16 6.94
CA THR A 109 12.15 12.19 7.80
C THR A 109 11.07 12.82 8.66
N THR A 110 11.43 13.21 9.87
CA THR A 110 10.59 14.07 10.72
C THR A 110 11.13 15.50 10.69
N PRO A 111 10.28 16.54 10.72
CA PRO A 111 10.74 17.92 10.77
C PRO A 111 11.65 18.16 11.98
N GLY A 112 12.93 18.47 11.74
CA GLY A 112 13.92 18.70 12.79
C GLY A 112 14.34 17.46 13.61
N GLY A 113 13.92 16.26 13.19
CA GLY A 113 14.18 15.02 13.91
C GLY A 113 15.03 14.01 13.11
N PRO A 114 15.06 12.74 13.54
CA PRO A 114 15.87 11.71 12.91
C PRO A 114 15.36 11.32 11.51
N VAL A 115 16.27 10.71 10.75
CA VAL A 115 16.02 10.06 9.47
C VAL A 115 15.89 8.56 9.70
N PHE A 116 14.78 7.96 9.25
CA PHE A 116 14.53 6.52 9.33
C PHE A 116 14.75 5.92 7.96
N ARG A 117 15.67 4.96 7.82
CA ARG A 117 16.07 4.40 6.53
C ARG A 117 16.19 2.89 6.60
N HIS A 118 15.69 2.20 5.58
CA HIS A 118 15.83 0.75 5.44
C HIS A 118 15.52 0.30 4.01
N VAL A 119 15.98 -0.88 3.61
CA VAL A 119 15.56 -1.56 2.37
C VAL A 119 14.10 -2.07 2.40
N GLU A 120 13.39 -1.85 3.51
CA GLU A 120 12.02 -2.32 3.73
C GLU A 120 11.14 -1.19 4.22
N LEU A 121 10.06 -0.94 3.49
CA LEU A 121 9.04 0.03 3.89
C LEU A 121 8.42 -0.31 5.24
N ALA A 122 8.26 -1.60 5.54
CA ALA A 122 7.79 -2.09 6.83
C ALA A 122 8.65 -1.59 7.98
N LYS A 123 9.98 -1.74 7.88
CA LYS A 123 10.93 -1.32 8.92
C LYS A 123 10.98 0.19 9.11
N VAL A 124 10.95 0.95 8.01
CA VAL A 124 10.87 2.42 8.12
C VAL A 124 9.59 2.85 8.83
N ARG A 125 8.45 2.20 8.52
CA ARG A 125 7.19 2.46 9.21
C ARG A 125 7.29 2.14 10.70
N ASP A 126 7.88 1.02 11.06
CA ASP A 126 7.99 0.57 12.45
C ASP A 126 8.92 1.52 13.24
N PHE A 127 10.11 1.84 12.73
CA PHE A 127 11.03 2.79 13.38
C PHE A 127 10.41 4.18 13.57
N LEU A 128 9.73 4.68 12.54
CA LEU A 128 9.03 5.96 12.64
C LEU A 128 7.88 5.88 13.64
N SER A 129 7.11 4.79 13.66
CA SER A 129 6.01 4.61 14.61
C SER A 129 6.51 4.57 16.05
N ASP A 130 7.59 3.83 16.31
CA ASP A 130 8.21 3.75 17.64
C ASP A 130 8.69 5.13 18.12
N TYR A 131 9.34 5.89 17.24
CA TYR A 131 9.73 7.27 17.56
C TYR A 131 8.52 8.16 17.85
N LEU A 132 7.49 8.13 17.00
CA LEU A 132 6.30 8.96 17.17
C LEU A 132 5.51 8.60 18.44
N HIS A 133 5.54 7.34 18.88
CA HIS A 133 5.05 6.95 20.20
C HIS A 133 5.91 7.53 21.32
N ALA A 134 7.23 7.45 21.20
CA ALA A 134 8.16 7.97 22.21
C ALA A 134 8.04 9.49 22.40
N VAL A 135 7.75 10.24 21.35
CA VAL A 135 7.51 11.70 21.42
C VAL A 135 6.04 12.07 21.67
N GLY A 136 5.14 11.10 21.82
CA GLY A 136 3.73 11.31 22.16
C GLY A 136 2.82 11.72 21.00
N GLU A 137 3.30 11.71 19.75
CA GLU A 137 2.55 12.06 18.54
C GLU A 137 1.55 10.98 18.10
N LEU A 138 1.87 9.70 18.35
CA LEU A 138 1.02 8.55 18.01
C LEU A 138 0.24 7.95 19.19
N GLY A 139 0.06 8.68 20.30
CA GLY A 139 -0.69 8.15 21.45
C GLY A 139 -0.04 6.89 22.04
N THR A 140 -0.81 6.05 22.74
CA THR A 140 -0.30 4.85 23.44
C THR A 140 -0.12 3.66 22.48
N PRO A 141 1.02 2.92 22.53
CA PRO A 141 1.23 1.74 21.70
C PRO A 141 0.15 0.65 21.85
N GLY A 142 -0.17 -0.04 20.75
CA GLY A 142 -0.85 -1.34 20.79
C GLY A 142 -2.34 -1.37 20.42
N LYS A 143 -3.05 -0.24 20.30
CA LYS A 143 -4.42 -0.23 19.75
C LYS A 143 -4.68 1.01 18.90
N SER A 144 -4.85 0.81 17.59
CA SER A 144 -5.33 1.78 16.57
C SER A 144 -4.41 2.91 16.07
N ASP A 145 -3.18 3.02 16.58
CA ASP A 145 -2.24 4.08 16.19
C ASP A 145 -1.08 3.58 15.31
N THR A 146 -1.42 2.95 14.18
CA THR A 146 -0.44 2.56 13.17
C THR A 146 -0.41 3.56 12.03
N LEU A 147 0.77 3.87 11.51
CA LEU A 147 0.91 4.65 10.29
C LEU A 147 0.30 3.91 9.09
N HIS A 148 -0.63 4.56 8.42
CA HIS A 148 -1.19 4.06 7.17
C HIS A 148 -0.32 4.45 6.00
N VAL A 149 -0.11 3.55 5.05
CA VAL A 149 0.62 3.86 3.82
C VAL A 149 -0.32 4.24 2.68
N ARG A 150 0.11 5.20 1.88
CA ARG A 150 -0.41 5.51 0.54
C ARG A 150 0.77 5.59 -0.42
N GLY A 151 0.54 5.18 -1.67
CA GLY A 151 1.48 5.48 -2.75
C GLY A 151 1.24 6.89 -3.27
N VAL A 152 2.18 7.40 -4.06
CA VAL A 152 2.03 8.63 -4.84
C VAL A 152 1.96 8.24 -6.32
N ASN A 153 0.89 8.66 -7.01
CA ASN A 153 0.82 8.52 -8.45
C ASN A 153 1.75 9.55 -9.08
N MET A 154 2.77 9.09 -9.82
CA MET A 154 3.81 9.99 -10.34
C MET A 154 3.38 10.79 -11.57
N GLY A 155 2.18 10.54 -12.13
CA GLY A 155 1.60 11.39 -13.16
C GLY A 155 0.80 12.58 -12.61
N THR A 156 0.17 12.45 -11.44
CA THR A 156 -0.76 13.44 -10.87
C THR A 156 -0.33 13.98 -9.51
N LEU A 157 0.63 13.30 -8.87
CA LEU A 157 1.07 13.48 -7.48
C LEU A 157 -0.03 13.23 -6.43
N GLY A 158 -1.17 12.68 -6.82
CA GLY A 158 -2.24 12.29 -5.91
C GLY A 158 -1.90 11.05 -5.09
N LEU A 159 -2.53 10.93 -3.91
CA LEU A 159 -2.44 9.71 -3.10
C LEU A 159 -3.19 8.56 -3.74
N ILE A 160 -2.52 7.41 -3.87
CA ILE A 160 -3.14 6.16 -4.32
C ILE A 160 -3.25 5.16 -3.18
N ARG A 161 -4.40 4.50 -3.10
CA ARG A 161 -4.66 3.45 -2.12
C ARG A 161 -4.12 2.12 -2.64
N PRO A 162 -3.42 1.32 -1.80
CA PRO A 162 -3.07 -0.04 -2.18
C PRO A 162 -4.33 -0.88 -2.44
N ILE A 163 -4.32 -1.66 -3.53
CA ILE A 163 -5.39 -2.61 -3.85
C ILE A 163 -5.33 -3.82 -2.91
N PHE A 164 -4.12 -4.22 -2.51
CA PHE A 164 -3.85 -5.20 -1.45
C PHE A 164 -2.41 -5.02 -0.93
N TYR A 165 -1.99 -5.90 -0.02
CA TYR A 165 -0.62 -5.95 0.49
C TYR A 165 -0.05 -7.35 0.31
N LEU A 166 1.21 -7.45 -0.05
CA LEU A 166 1.97 -8.68 0.18
C LEU A 166 2.46 -8.64 1.61
N LYS A 167 2.19 -9.69 2.38
CA LYS A 167 2.60 -9.79 3.79
C LYS A 167 3.35 -11.09 4.01
N LYS A 168 4.55 -11.00 4.58
CA LYS A 168 5.28 -12.17 5.07
C LYS A 168 4.62 -12.63 6.36
N ARG A 169 4.48 -13.94 6.47
CA ARG A 169 4.14 -14.59 7.72
C ARG A 169 5.41 -14.72 8.57
N PRO A 170 5.41 -14.23 9.83
CA PRO A 170 6.49 -14.55 10.75
C PRO A 170 6.49 -16.06 11.02
N SER A 171 7.62 -16.70 10.80
CA SER A 171 7.82 -18.13 11.03
C SER A 171 8.18 -18.46 12.49
N SER A 172 8.61 -17.47 13.27
CA SER A 172 8.99 -17.60 14.68
C SER A 172 8.90 -16.25 15.42
N GLY A 173 8.97 -16.29 16.75
CA GLY A 173 9.13 -15.09 17.57
C GLY A 173 10.45 -14.40 17.25
N GLY A 174 10.39 -13.20 16.67
CA GLY A 174 11.56 -12.43 16.23
C GLY A 174 11.76 -12.37 14.71
N ASP A 175 10.95 -13.09 13.93
CA ASP A 175 10.98 -12.96 12.47
C ASP A 175 10.51 -11.56 12.04
N ASN A 176 11.29 -10.91 11.17
CA ASN A 176 11.03 -9.55 10.74
C ASN A 176 9.73 -9.46 9.96
N GLU A 177 8.80 -8.61 10.41
CA GLU A 177 7.60 -8.31 9.64
C GLU A 177 8.01 -7.68 8.30
N PHE A 178 7.64 -8.35 7.21
CA PHE A 178 7.68 -7.78 5.87
C PHE A 178 6.26 -7.56 5.39
N TRP A 179 6.02 -6.37 4.84
CA TRP A 179 4.87 -6.13 4.00
C TRP A 179 5.22 -5.13 2.90
N ALA A 180 4.56 -5.27 1.76
CA ALA A 180 4.71 -4.38 0.63
C ALA A 180 3.32 -4.04 0.06
N PRO A 181 2.97 -2.75 -0.10
CA PRO A 181 1.70 -2.34 -0.68
C PRO A 181 1.75 -2.57 -2.20
N VAL A 182 0.63 -3.05 -2.75
CA VAL A 182 0.47 -3.28 -4.19
C VAL A 182 -0.50 -2.25 -4.76
N PHE A 183 -0.16 -1.70 -5.92
CA PHE A 183 -0.92 -0.65 -6.61
C PHE A 183 -1.25 -1.07 -8.02
N LEU A 184 -2.34 -0.51 -8.55
CA LEU A 184 -2.61 -0.49 -9.98
C LEU A 184 -1.71 0.56 -10.64
N ALA A 185 -1.14 0.24 -11.79
CA ALA A 185 -0.41 1.21 -12.60
C ALA A 185 -1.35 2.27 -13.20
N ASP A 186 -0.78 3.40 -13.59
CA ASP A 186 -1.54 4.57 -14.04
C ASP A 186 -2.28 4.32 -15.35
N ASP A 187 -1.77 3.42 -16.20
CA ASP A 187 -2.41 2.96 -17.44
C ASP A 187 -3.54 1.93 -17.21
N GLY A 188 -3.68 1.45 -15.98
CA GLY A 188 -4.62 0.40 -15.61
C GLY A 188 -4.33 -0.96 -16.27
N GLN A 189 -3.13 -1.19 -16.81
CA GLN A 189 -2.77 -2.42 -17.51
C GLN A 189 -1.98 -3.40 -16.66
N SER A 190 -1.37 -2.93 -15.56
CA SER A 190 -0.52 -3.75 -14.69
C SER A 190 -0.76 -3.45 -13.21
N ILE A 191 -0.26 -4.34 -12.35
CA ILE A 191 -0.10 -4.07 -10.92
C ILE A 191 1.38 -4.10 -10.57
N TYR A 192 1.77 -3.29 -9.59
CA TYR A 192 3.16 -3.21 -9.16
C TYR A 192 3.33 -3.04 -7.65
N THR A 193 4.53 -3.36 -7.18
CA THR A 193 4.99 -3.07 -5.83
C THR A 193 6.49 -2.80 -5.84
N TYR A 194 6.98 -2.04 -4.86
CA TYR A 194 8.42 -1.95 -4.61
C TYR A 194 8.74 -2.89 -3.45
N ALA A 195 9.44 -3.97 -3.77
CA ALA A 195 9.76 -5.05 -2.84
C ALA A 195 11.03 -5.78 -3.30
N ALA A 196 11.79 -6.31 -2.34
CA ALA A 196 13.06 -6.98 -2.63
C ALA A 196 13.97 -6.12 -3.52
N SER A 197 14.26 -4.91 -3.01
CA SER A 197 15.22 -3.97 -3.60
C SER A 197 14.87 -3.44 -5.00
N GLY A 198 13.60 -3.49 -5.41
CA GLY A 198 13.20 -2.90 -6.70
C GLY A 198 11.71 -2.92 -6.99
N LYS A 199 11.34 -2.28 -8.11
CA LYS A 199 9.98 -2.37 -8.67
C LYS A 199 9.75 -3.78 -9.24
N ARG A 200 8.64 -4.40 -8.88
CA ARG A 200 8.13 -5.65 -9.45
C ARG A 200 6.75 -5.36 -10.02
N GLU A 201 6.51 -5.81 -11.23
CA GLU A 201 5.32 -5.45 -12.00
C GLU A 201 4.87 -6.63 -12.86
N VAL A 202 3.56 -6.80 -12.97
CA VAL A 202 2.93 -7.83 -13.78
C VAL A 202 1.67 -7.28 -14.45
N ASP A 203 1.41 -7.71 -15.66
CA ASP A 203 0.20 -7.33 -16.41
C ASP A 203 -1.06 -7.89 -15.73
N LEU A 204 -2.17 -7.17 -15.86
CA LEU A 204 -3.47 -7.63 -15.40
C LEU A 204 -3.90 -8.90 -16.13
N ALA A 205 -4.35 -9.89 -15.37
CA ALA A 205 -4.75 -11.21 -15.84
C ALA A 205 -6.04 -11.68 -15.15
N GLY A 206 -6.99 -10.76 -14.97
CA GLY A 206 -8.33 -11.06 -14.43
C GLY A 206 -8.33 -11.55 -12.97
N GLY A 207 -7.35 -11.15 -12.16
CA GLY A 207 -7.14 -11.56 -10.78
C GLY A 207 -5.95 -12.51 -10.60
N TYR A 208 -5.51 -13.21 -11.65
CA TYR A 208 -4.38 -14.14 -11.55
C TYR A 208 -3.05 -13.42 -11.28
N GLU A 209 -2.95 -12.16 -11.71
CA GLU A 209 -1.78 -11.31 -11.53
C GLU A 209 -1.38 -11.14 -10.06
N ALA A 210 -2.33 -11.19 -9.12
CA ALA A 210 -2.04 -11.11 -7.69
C ALA A 210 -1.12 -12.25 -7.21
N LEU A 211 -1.34 -13.47 -7.73
CA LEU A 211 -0.52 -14.65 -7.41
C LEU A 211 0.80 -14.65 -8.20
N LEU A 212 0.80 -14.11 -9.43
CA LEU A 212 2.02 -13.93 -10.23
C LEU A 212 2.99 -12.95 -9.57
N LEU A 213 2.52 -11.75 -9.24
CA LEU A 213 3.34 -10.73 -8.57
C LEU A 213 3.90 -11.26 -7.26
N ARG A 214 3.03 -11.90 -6.46
CA ARG A 214 3.41 -12.55 -5.21
C ARG A 214 4.53 -13.57 -5.42
N THR A 215 4.47 -14.37 -6.49
CA THR A 215 5.50 -15.37 -6.79
C THR A 215 6.82 -14.70 -7.14
N GLN A 216 6.81 -13.65 -7.98
CA GLN A 216 8.02 -12.88 -8.30
C GLN A 216 8.66 -12.27 -7.05
N VAL A 217 7.85 -11.66 -6.18
CA VAL A 217 8.35 -11.04 -4.95
C VAL A 217 8.86 -12.09 -3.97
N ALA A 218 8.18 -13.22 -3.81
CA ALA A 218 8.64 -14.31 -2.94
C ALA A 218 9.99 -14.87 -3.40
N GLN A 219 10.17 -15.10 -4.71
CA GLN A 219 11.44 -15.55 -5.28
C GLN A 219 12.57 -14.54 -5.04
N ALA A 220 12.30 -13.25 -5.20
CA ALA A 220 13.28 -12.21 -4.93
C ALA A 220 13.66 -12.15 -3.43
N LEU A 221 12.68 -12.22 -2.53
CA LEU A 221 12.94 -12.26 -1.09
C LEU A 221 13.69 -13.53 -0.66
N MET A 222 13.44 -14.68 -1.30
CA MET A 222 14.19 -15.91 -1.06
C MET A 222 15.64 -15.79 -1.53
N ALA A 223 15.88 -15.19 -2.71
CA ALA A 223 17.23 -14.93 -3.21
C ALA A 223 18.03 -14.04 -2.24
N ASP A 224 17.36 -13.07 -1.62
CA ASP A 224 17.92 -12.19 -0.59
C ASP A 224 17.99 -12.82 0.81
N LYS A 225 17.57 -14.08 0.99
CA LYS A 225 17.46 -14.77 2.29
C LYS A 225 16.56 -14.07 3.31
N ARG A 226 15.55 -13.33 2.84
CA ARG A 226 14.55 -12.61 3.65
C ARG A 226 13.24 -13.38 3.77
N LEU A 227 13.05 -14.38 2.92
CA LEU A 227 11.94 -15.33 2.96
C LEU A 227 12.49 -16.75 2.95
N ASN A 228 12.02 -17.61 3.85
CA ASN A 228 12.50 -18.99 3.96
C ASN A 228 11.82 -19.87 2.93
N GLU A 229 10.48 -19.83 2.91
CA GLU A 229 9.69 -20.63 2.01
C GLU A 229 8.85 -19.76 1.10
N ASN A 230 8.66 -20.23 -0.13
CA ASN A 230 7.85 -19.51 -1.10
C ASN A 230 6.49 -19.17 -0.50
N PHE A 231 5.80 -20.13 0.15
CA PHE A 231 4.45 -20.04 0.74
C PHE A 231 4.31 -19.10 1.95
N ASP A 232 5.40 -18.56 2.49
CA ASP A 232 5.36 -17.61 3.62
C ASP A 232 4.84 -16.22 3.23
N LEU A 233 4.90 -15.88 1.94
CA LEU A 233 4.38 -14.61 1.44
C LEU A 233 2.93 -14.76 0.97
N ARG A 234 2.05 -13.84 1.39
CA ARG A 234 0.62 -13.93 1.08
C ARG A 234 0.00 -12.61 0.64
N PRO A 235 -1.00 -12.61 -0.25
CA PRO A 235 -1.90 -11.49 -0.43
C PRO A 235 -2.76 -11.27 0.83
N ASP A 236 -2.65 -10.10 1.45
CA ASP A 236 -3.38 -9.68 2.65
C ASP A 236 -4.20 -8.43 2.33
N ARG A 237 -5.36 -8.31 2.97
CA ARG A 237 -6.26 -7.15 2.87
C ARG A 237 -6.64 -6.74 1.44
N LEU A 238 -7.05 -7.66 0.59
CA LEU A 238 -7.60 -7.36 -0.73
C LEU A 238 -8.91 -6.57 -0.60
N LEU A 239 -9.09 -5.58 -1.49
CA LEU A 239 -10.38 -4.92 -1.70
C LEU A 239 -11.45 -5.94 -2.15
N PRO A 240 -12.73 -5.75 -1.78
CA PRO A 240 -13.82 -6.65 -2.19
C PRO A 240 -13.89 -6.89 -3.71
N ASP A 241 -13.86 -5.81 -4.51
CA ASP A 241 -13.95 -5.92 -5.97
C ASP A 241 -12.76 -6.67 -6.56
N TYR A 242 -11.57 -6.47 -5.98
CA TYR A 242 -10.36 -7.15 -6.43
C TYR A 242 -10.34 -8.62 -5.98
N TRP A 243 -10.83 -8.93 -4.78
CA TRP A 243 -11.05 -10.30 -4.33
C TRP A 243 -12.02 -11.04 -5.26
N ALA A 244 -13.10 -10.40 -5.73
CA ALA A 244 -14.03 -11.03 -6.66
C ALA A 244 -13.34 -11.50 -7.96
N GLN A 245 -12.39 -10.71 -8.47
CA GLN A 245 -11.56 -11.07 -9.62
C GLN A 245 -10.64 -12.25 -9.30
N VAL A 246 -9.86 -12.15 -8.21
CA VAL A 246 -8.97 -13.24 -7.78
C VAL A 246 -9.74 -14.55 -7.57
N ARG A 247 -10.89 -14.50 -6.89
CA ARG A 247 -11.76 -15.66 -6.65
C ARG A 247 -12.21 -16.34 -7.94
N ALA A 248 -12.48 -15.59 -9.00
CA ALA A 248 -12.89 -16.15 -10.29
C ALA A 248 -11.80 -17.04 -10.93
N THR A 249 -10.54 -16.86 -10.54
CA THR A 249 -9.42 -17.69 -11.01
C THR A 249 -9.20 -18.96 -10.18
N LEU A 250 -9.93 -19.11 -9.07
CA LEU A 250 -9.75 -20.17 -8.09
C LEU A 250 -10.84 -21.26 -8.23
N LYS A 251 -10.46 -22.52 -8.00
CA LYS A 251 -11.41 -23.65 -7.99
C LYS A 251 -11.75 -24.01 -6.55
N PRO A 252 -13.03 -24.15 -6.15
CA PRO A 252 -13.37 -24.61 -4.80
C PRO A 252 -12.72 -25.95 -4.47
N ALA A 253 -12.21 -26.10 -3.24
CA ALA A 253 -11.79 -27.38 -2.70
C ALA A 253 -12.95 -28.03 -1.94
N PRO A 254 -13.03 -29.37 -1.87
CA PRO A 254 -14.04 -30.09 -1.08
C PRO A 254 -13.71 -30.08 0.43
N THR A 255 -13.07 -29.02 0.91
CA THR A 255 -12.66 -28.86 2.31
C THR A 255 -12.83 -27.41 2.74
N LYS A 256 -12.97 -27.21 4.05
CA LYS A 256 -12.92 -25.91 4.70
C LYS A 256 -12.06 -26.01 5.96
N LEU A 257 -11.49 -24.88 6.38
CA LEU A 257 -10.87 -24.77 7.70
C LEU A 257 -11.89 -24.21 8.68
N VAL A 258 -12.03 -24.81 9.84
CA VAL A 258 -13.04 -24.44 10.85
C VAL A 258 -12.35 -24.11 12.17
N TYR A 259 -12.81 -23.06 12.84
CA TYR A 259 -12.35 -22.69 14.18
C TYR A 259 -13.48 -21.97 14.91
N GLY A 260 -13.82 -22.45 16.11
CA GLY A 260 -15.01 -22.00 16.83
C GLY A 260 -16.26 -22.03 15.94
N ASN A 261 -16.95 -20.89 15.81
CA ASN A 261 -18.14 -20.73 14.96
C ASN A 261 -17.83 -20.16 13.56
N GLN A 262 -16.56 -20.16 13.15
CA GLN A 262 -16.13 -19.58 11.88
C GLN A 262 -15.58 -20.67 10.95
N SER A 263 -15.77 -20.45 9.65
CA SER A 263 -15.24 -21.32 8.60
C SER A 263 -14.56 -20.48 7.52
N LEU A 264 -13.41 -20.93 7.06
CA LEU A 264 -12.69 -20.37 5.92
C LEU A 264 -12.89 -21.29 4.72
N THR A 265 -13.39 -20.73 3.62
CA THR A 265 -13.48 -21.45 2.36
C THR A 265 -12.09 -21.73 1.81
N VAL A 266 -11.86 -22.96 1.37
CA VAL A 266 -10.61 -23.38 0.74
C VAL A 266 -10.78 -23.51 -0.77
N TYR A 267 -9.75 -23.10 -1.50
CA TYR A 267 -9.68 -23.14 -2.94
C TYR A 267 -8.38 -23.78 -3.41
N ARG A 268 -8.36 -24.26 -4.65
CA ARG A 268 -7.18 -24.71 -5.40
C ARG A 268 -6.80 -23.64 -6.42
N ASN A 269 -5.50 -23.36 -6.54
CA ASN A 269 -4.95 -22.41 -7.51
C ASN A 269 -4.00 -23.06 -8.55
N GLY A 270 -3.96 -24.41 -8.59
CA GLY A 270 -3.11 -25.19 -9.48
C GLY A 270 -1.68 -25.44 -8.99
N ARG A 271 -1.16 -24.62 -8.07
CA ARG A 271 0.18 -24.77 -7.46
C ARG A 271 0.16 -25.04 -5.95
N GLY A 272 -1.03 -25.05 -5.37
CA GLY A 272 -1.27 -25.25 -3.95
C GLY A 272 -2.73 -24.99 -3.65
N ILE A 273 -2.99 -24.73 -2.38
CA ILE A 273 -4.33 -24.44 -1.88
C ILE A 273 -4.36 -23.10 -1.12
N VAL A 274 -5.54 -22.50 -1.07
CA VAL A 274 -5.76 -21.15 -0.55
C VAL A 274 -6.95 -21.15 0.41
N ALA A 275 -6.77 -20.74 1.66
CA ALA A 275 -7.86 -20.41 2.56
C ALA A 275 -8.10 -18.90 2.54
N VAL A 276 -9.36 -18.49 2.70
CA VAL A 276 -9.75 -17.08 2.63
C VAL A 276 -10.43 -16.65 3.91
N GLU A 277 -9.88 -15.64 4.55
CA GLU A 277 -10.47 -14.94 5.69
C GLU A 277 -11.10 -13.63 5.23
N HIS A 278 -12.39 -13.44 5.55
CA HIS A 278 -13.05 -12.14 5.45
C HIS A 278 -12.93 -11.40 6.79
N ARG A 279 -12.13 -10.34 6.82
CA ARG A 279 -12.00 -9.43 7.96
C ARG A 279 -13.16 -8.45 7.93
N ARG A 280 -14.24 -8.81 8.63
CA ARG A 280 -15.53 -8.10 8.60
C ARG A 280 -15.46 -6.64 9.06
N ASP A 281 -14.53 -6.33 9.97
CA ASP A 281 -14.27 -4.99 10.50
C ASP A 281 -13.63 -4.04 9.48
N GLU A 282 -12.84 -4.58 8.55
CA GLU A 282 -12.16 -3.79 7.51
C GLU A 282 -12.84 -3.89 6.14
N ASP A 283 -13.78 -4.83 5.99
CA ASP A 283 -14.30 -5.34 4.72
C ASP A 283 -13.18 -5.69 3.73
N ARG A 284 -12.30 -6.60 4.19
CA ARG A 284 -11.10 -6.99 3.46
C ARG A 284 -10.89 -8.50 3.48
N TYR A 285 -10.25 -9.01 2.43
CA TYR A 285 -9.98 -10.44 2.29
C TYR A 285 -8.50 -10.73 2.46
N SER A 286 -8.14 -11.75 3.24
CA SER A 286 -6.76 -12.21 3.40
C SER A 286 -6.66 -13.65 2.93
N LEU A 287 -5.66 -13.94 2.11
CA LEU A 287 -5.45 -15.25 1.53
C LEU A 287 -4.30 -15.92 2.28
N TYR A 288 -4.54 -17.11 2.81
CA TYR A 288 -3.51 -18.01 3.31
C TYR A 288 -3.21 -19.00 2.21
N ILE A 289 -1.94 -19.31 1.95
CA ILE A 289 -1.54 -20.21 0.86
C ILE A 289 -0.69 -21.31 1.45
N GLY A 290 -1.00 -22.56 1.12
CA GLY A 290 -0.23 -23.73 1.53
C GLY A 290 0.01 -24.70 0.37
N GLN A 291 0.98 -25.59 0.54
CA GLN A 291 1.29 -26.68 -0.38
C GLN A 291 0.15 -27.69 -0.42
N ASP A 292 -0.34 -28.06 0.76
CA ASP A 292 -1.42 -28.99 1.01
C ASP A 292 -2.29 -28.50 2.19
N ILE A 293 -3.28 -29.32 2.58
CA ILE A 293 -4.30 -28.94 3.57
C ILE A 293 -3.74 -28.80 4.99
N ASP A 294 -2.77 -29.61 5.37
CA ASP A 294 -2.12 -29.53 6.68
C ASP A 294 -1.20 -28.31 6.75
N ASP A 295 -0.40 -28.07 5.70
CA ASP A 295 0.43 -26.87 5.60
C ASP A 295 -0.43 -25.60 5.59
N LEU A 296 -1.57 -25.58 4.89
CA LEU A 296 -2.49 -24.45 4.91
C LEU A 296 -3.15 -24.25 6.29
N ARG A 297 -3.58 -25.33 6.95
CA ARG A 297 -4.14 -25.29 8.31
C ARG A 297 -3.13 -24.67 9.25
N ASP A 298 -1.92 -25.22 9.30
CA ASP A 298 -0.85 -24.70 10.14
C ASP A 298 -0.57 -23.25 9.78
N ARG A 299 -0.49 -22.91 8.49
CA ARG A 299 -0.27 -21.53 8.02
C ARG A 299 -1.31 -20.53 8.50
N THR A 300 -2.55 -20.95 8.55
CA THR A 300 -3.65 -20.15 9.07
C THR A 300 -3.55 -20.04 10.58
N ALA A 301 -3.32 -21.16 11.26
CA ALA A 301 -3.36 -21.29 12.71
C ALA A 301 -2.31 -20.41 13.42
N TYR A 302 -1.03 -20.43 13.03
CA TYR A 302 -0.08 -19.53 13.72
C TYR A 302 -0.40 -18.05 13.49
N ASP A 303 -1.04 -17.65 12.38
CA ASP A 303 -1.46 -16.24 12.23
C ASP A 303 -2.57 -15.89 13.22
N PHE A 304 -3.50 -16.82 13.43
CA PHE A 304 -4.61 -16.65 14.36
C PHE A 304 -4.15 -16.66 15.81
N VAL A 305 -3.24 -17.57 16.20
CA VAL A 305 -2.59 -17.56 17.52
C VAL A 305 -1.89 -16.23 17.76
N ARG A 306 -1.07 -15.77 16.79
CA ARG A 306 -0.36 -14.49 16.89
C ARG A 306 -1.30 -13.30 17.05
N ARG A 307 -2.47 -13.34 16.42
CA ARG A 307 -3.50 -12.30 16.52
C ARG A 307 -4.40 -12.45 17.75
N GLY A 308 -4.23 -13.51 18.55
CA GLY A 308 -5.09 -13.82 19.69
C GLY A 308 -6.52 -14.19 19.30
N LEU A 309 -6.71 -14.79 18.12
CA LEU A 309 -8.01 -15.28 17.65
C LEU A 309 -8.31 -16.71 18.12
N ILE A 310 -7.28 -17.50 18.39
CA ILE A 310 -7.28 -18.85 18.97
C ILE A 310 -6.08 -18.95 19.92
N ASP A 311 -6.10 -19.88 20.86
CA ASP A 311 -5.00 -20.06 21.83
C ASP A 311 -3.92 -21.01 21.30
N GLN A 312 -4.33 -22.04 20.56
CA GLN A 312 -3.45 -23.11 20.07
C GLN A 312 -3.68 -23.42 18.59
N ILE A 313 -2.68 -24.04 17.94
CA ILE A 313 -2.72 -24.31 16.50
C ILE A 313 -3.78 -25.36 16.15
N GLU A 314 -3.96 -26.32 17.06
CA GLU A 314 -4.84 -27.47 16.99
C GLU A 314 -6.33 -27.09 16.96
N GLU A 315 -6.67 -25.84 17.29
CA GLU A 315 -8.05 -25.33 17.24
C GLU A 315 -8.58 -25.08 15.82
N ILE A 316 -7.70 -25.10 14.80
CA ILE A 316 -8.15 -25.09 13.41
C ILE A 316 -8.30 -26.52 12.92
N GLU A 317 -9.55 -26.92 12.66
CA GLU A 317 -9.89 -28.24 12.14
C GLU A 317 -10.07 -28.21 10.62
N ILE A 318 -9.85 -29.36 9.99
CA ILE A 318 -10.12 -29.58 8.56
C ILE A 318 -11.45 -30.33 8.46
N GLU A 319 -12.44 -29.73 7.80
CA GLU A 319 -13.74 -30.37 7.58
C GLU A 319 -13.95 -30.61 6.07
N GLU A 320 -14.33 -31.83 5.71
CA GLU A 320 -14.73 -32.16 4.33
C GLU A 320 -16.13 -31.63 4.03
N VAL A 321 -16.30 -31.04 2.85
CA VAL A 321 -17.61 -30.57 2.37
C VAL A 321 -18.22 -31.71 1.55
N MET A 322 -19.21 -32.40 2.14
CA MET A 322 -19.98 -33.47 1.49
C MET A 322 -20.78 -32.97 0.28
#